data_AF-A0A957JC73-F1
#
_entry.id   AF-A0A957JC73-F1
#
_cell.length_a   1.000
_cell.length_b   1.000
_cell.length_c   1.000
_cell.angle_alpha   90.00
_cell.angle_beta   90.00
_cell.angle_gamma   90.00
#
_symmetry.space_group_name_H-M   'P 1'
#
loop_
_entity.id
_entity.type
_entity.pdbx_description
1 polymer ?
#
loop_
_entity_poly.entity_id
_entity_poly.type
_entity_poly.pdbx_seq_one_letter_code
_entity_poly.pdbx_strand_id
1 'polypeptide(L)'
;MSDTEFSGLTMPVFAAFGWAGEEAAINYALSQLDGFARALHEALAENITAYMPFFGLDKGNQVSYIAVERDHESGPFFSFIARPMTFEMRLNVTNRKAIGAILSAAEKDAAGWYEHLNNVPDGWQLRIQQAQVEGESVSQYQDLFKDNPGSLTAESATELAGRAAYLNSEDDKWLTPLFLTYKMPSESVATMG
;
A
#
# COMPACT_ATOMS: atom_id res chain seq x y z
N MET A 1 -8.62 -14.28 -25.55
CA MET A 1 -8.20 -13.92 -24.18
C MET A 1 -7.42 -15.11 -23.69
N SER A 2 -6.09 -15.01 -23.63
CA SER A 2 -5.23 -16.11 -23.20
C SER A 2 -5.20 -16.14 -21.68
N ASP A 3 -5.73 -17.23 -21.10
CA ASP A 3 -5.39 -17.66 -19.74
C ASP A 3 -3.86 -17.78 -19.67
N THR A 4 -3.24 -16.75 -19.13
CA THR A 4 -1.80 -16.75 -18.89
C THR A 4 -1.65 -17.20 -17.45
N GLU A 5 -1.45 -18.51 -17.30
CA GLU A 5 -1.16 -19.14 -16.01
C GLU A 5 0.04 -18.41 -15.38
N PHE A 6 -0.11 -17.95 -14.12
CA PHE A 6 0.94 -17.21 -13.44
C PHE A 6 2.15 -18.14 -13.22
N SER A 7 3.28 -17.83 -13.86
CA SER A 7 4.50 -18.64 -13.81
C SER A 7 5.61 -18.04 -12.92
N GLY A 8 5.25 -17.11 -12.03
CA GLY A 8 6.19 -16.38 -11.16
C GLY A 8 6.65 -15.01 -11.70
N LEU A 9 7.13 -14.15 -10.80
CA LEU A 9 7.67 -12.82 -11.13
C LEU A 9 9.15 -12.93 -11.54
N THR A 10 9.42 -13.45 -12.74
CA THR A 10 10.79 -13.71 -13.21
C THR A 10 11.64 -12.41 -13.33
N MET A 11 12.97 -12.54 -13.21
CA MET A 11 13.96 -11.43 -13.27
C MET A 11 13.76 -10.37 -14.40
N PRO A 12 13.27 -10.69 -15.61
CA PRO A 12 12.95 -9.70 -16.65
C PRO A 12 12.00 -8.58 -16.20
N VAL A 13 11.13 -8.84 -15.21
CA VAL A 13 10.20 -7.86 -14.64
C VAL A 13 10.94 -6.69 -13.95
N PHE A 14 12.10 -6.96 -13.36
CA PHE A 14 12.87 -5.99 -12.57
C PHE A 14 14.04 -5.35 -13.33
N ALA A 15 14.51 -5.99 -14.41
CA ALA A 15 15.48 -5.43 -15.35
C ALA A 15 14.86 -4.40 -16.31
N ALA A 16 13.54 -4.49 -16.55
CA ALA A 16 12.76 -3.56 -17.37
C ALA A 16 12.80 -2.11 -16.89
N PHE A 17 12.86 -1.91 -15.56
CA PHE A 17 12.89 -0.58 -14.95
C PHE A 17 14.35 -0.12 -14.85
N GLY A 18 14.85 0.63 -15.82
CA GLY A 18 16.20 1.22 -15.71
C GLY A 18 16.86 1.61 -17.02
N TRP A 19 16.39 1.11 -18.17
CA TRP A 19 16.90 1.51 -19.48
C TRP A 19 15.86 2.35 -20.22
N ALA A 20 16.31 3.49 -20.75
CA ALA A 20 15.50 4.32 -21.64
C ALA A 20 15.19 3.53 -22.92
N GLY A 21 14.00 2.90 -22.99
CA GLY A 21 13.51 2.31 -24.24
C GLY A 21 12.60 1.07 -24.19
N GLU A 22 12.20 0.50 -23.05
CA GLU A 22 11.51 -0.81 -23.08
C GLU A 22 10.05 -0.75 -22.57
N GLU A 23 9.20 -0.02 -23.28
CA GLU A 23 7.73 -0.06 -23.10
C GLU A 23 7.20 -1.50 -23.10
N ALA A 24 7.79 -2.38 -23.91
CA ALA A 24 7.48 -3.81 -23.92
C ALA A 24 7.80 -4.52 -22.60
N ALA A 25 8.92 -4.20 -21.95
CA ALA A 25 9.32 -4.82 -20.70
C ALA A 25 8.50 -4.29 -19.52
N ILE A 26 8.15 -3.00 -19.54
CA ILE A 26 7.19 -2.42 -18.58
C ILE A 26 5.82 -3.10 -18.75
N ASN A 27 5.32 -3.23 -19.98
CA ASN A 27 4.04 -3.89 -20.24
C ASN A 27 4.04 -5.36 -19.81
N TYR A 28 5.16 -6.07 -20.00
CA TYR A 28 5.34 -7.42 -19.48
C TYR A 28 5.35 -7.46 -17.96
N ALA A 29 6.10 -6.58 -17.30
CA ALA A 29 6.13 -6.48 -15.85
C ALA A 29 4.72 -6.24 -15.27
N LEU A 30 3.96 -5.32 -15.87
CA LEU A 30 2.59 -5.02 -15.46
C LEU A 30 1.65 -6.21 -15.67
N SER A 31 1.80 -6.99 -16.74
CA SER A 31 0.98 -8.18 -16.95
C SER A 31 1.30 -9.30 -15.95
N GLN A 32 2.57 -9.45 -15.57
CA GLN A 32 2.96 -10.39 -14.51
C GLN A 32 2.44 -9.96 -13.14
N LEU A 33 2.45 -8.66 -12.82
CA LEU A 33 1.86 -8.14 -11.58
C LEU A 33 0.34 -8.34 -11.54
N ASP A 34 -0.36 -8.14 -12.66
CA ASP A 34 -1.80 -8.38 -12.75
C ASP A 34 -2.14 -9.87 -12.55
N GLY A 35 -1.36 -10.76 -13.17
CA GLY A 35 -1.46 -12.20 -12.94
C GLY A 35 -1.19 -12.60 -11.48
N PHE A 36 -0.17 -11.98 -10.86
CA PHE A 36 0.14 -12.18 -9.45
C PHE A 36 -1.01 -11.75 -8.53
N ALA A 37 -1.58 -10.55 -8.72
CA ALA A 37 -2.66 -10.05 -7.87
C ALA A 37 -3.91 -10.91 -8.00
N ARG A 38 -4.23 -11.39 -9.20
CA ARG A 38 -5.33 -12.33 -9.43
C ARG A 38 -5.09 -13.65 -8.68
N ALA A 39 -3.93 -14.27 -8.87
CA ALA A 39 -3.59 -15.53 -8.21
C ALA A 39 -3.59 -15.39 -6.68
N LEU A 40 -3.07 -14.27 -6.18
CA LEU A 40 -3.10 -13.96 -4.76
C LEU A 40 -4.54 -13.82 -4.27
N HIS A 41 -5.39 -13.07 -4.97
CA HIS A 41 -6.80 -12.86 -4.62
C HIS A 41 -7.58 -14.17 -4.57
N GLU A 42 -7.36 -15.07 -5.54
CA GLU A 42 -7.96 -16.41 -5.57
C GLU A 42 -7.47 -17.30 -4.42
N ALA A 43 -6.24 -17.10 -3.95
CA ALA A 43 -5.66 -17.82 -2.82
C ALA A 43 -6.02 -17.23 -1.44
N LEU A 44 -6.62 -16.04 -1.38
CA LEU A 44 -7.05 -15.44 -0.12
C LEU A 44 -8.19 -16.25 0.51
N ALA A 45 -8.22 -16.27 1.84
CA ALA A 45 -9.33 -16.85 2.57
C ALA A 45 -10.64 -16.09 2.26
N GLU A 46 -11.77 -16.82 2.20
CA GLU A 46 -13.07 -16.27 1.80
C GLU A 46 -13.47 -15.01 2.59
N ASN A 47 -13.15 -14.97 3.88
CA ASN A 47 -13.43 -13.82 4.72
C ASN A 47 -12.66 -12.57 4.26
N ILE A 48 -11.40 -12.71 3.83
CA ILE A 48 -10.60 -11.60 3.31
C ILE A 48 -11.09 -11.18 1.93
N THR A 49 -11.40 -12.13 1.06
CA THR A 49 -11.96 -11.87 -0.28
C THR A 49 -13.29 -11.11 -0.20
N ALA A 50 -14.12 -11.40 0.82
CA ALA A 50 -15.34 -10.64 1.08
C ALA A 50 -15.08 -9.18 1.49
N TYR A 51 -13.98 -8.90 2.21
CA TYR A 51 -13.58 -7.53 2.58
C TYR A 51 -12.86 -6.78 1.46
N MET A 52 -12.14 -7.49 0.59
CA MET A 52 -11.40 -6.90 -0.54
C MET A 52 -11.80 -7.57 -1.86
N PRO A 53 -13.02 -7.31 -2.37
CA PRO A 53 -13.56 -8.04 -3.51
C PRO A 53 -13.03 -7.55 -4.86
N PHE A 54 -12.33 -6.42 -4.90
CA PHE A 54 -11.85 -5.81 -6.14
C PHE A 54 -10.35 -6.01 -6.31
N PHE A 55 -9.92 -6.25 -7.54
CA PHE A 55 -8.51 -6.31 -7.90
C PHE A 55 -8.33 -5.91 -9.37
N GLY A 56 -7.12 -5.53 -9.74
CA GLY A 56 -6.80 -5.23 -11.13
C GLY A 56 -5.48 -4.49 -11.31
N LEU A 57 -5.39 -3.80 -12.45
CA LEU A 57 -4.20 -3.07 -12.88
C LEU A 57 -4.55 -1.61 -13.17
N ASP A 58 -3.92 -0.69 -12.44
CA ASP A 58 -3.87 0.72 -12.79
C ASP A 58 -2.63 0.99 -13.64
N LYS A 59 -2.85 1.14 -14.95
CA LYS A 59 -1.78 1.42 -15.92
C LYS A 59 -1.22 2.83 -15.79
N GLY A 60 -2.02 3.79 -15.35
CA GLY A 60 -1.58 5.18 -15.17
C GLY A 60 -0.56 5.30 -14.05
N ASN A 61 -0.82 4.58 -12.95
CA ASN A 61 0.07 4.54 -11.79
C ASN A 61 1.07 3.37 -11.80
N GLN A 62 0.99 2.48 -12.80
CA GLN A 62 1.85 1.29 -12.95
C GLN A 62 1.80 0.36 -11.73
N VAL A 63 0.61 0.15 -11.18
CA VAL A 63 0.40 -0.70 -9.99
C VAL A 63 -0.68 -1.73 -10.23
N SER A 64 -0.46 -2.95 -9.75
CA SER A 64 -1.55 -3.91 -9.57
C SER A 64 -2.07 -3.81 -8.14
N TYR A 65 -3.37 -4.04 -7.93
CA TYR A 65 -4.00 -3.81 -6.64
C TYR A 65 -5.02 -4.87 -6.24
N ILE A 66 -5.28 -4.95 -4.94
CA ILE A 66 -6.45 -5.59 -4.31
C ILE A 66 -7.09 -4.55 -3.38
N ALA A 67 -8.39 -4.29 -3.50
CA ALA A 67 -9.06 -3.15 -2.89
C ALA A 67 -10.42 -3.49 -2.26
N VAL A 68 -10.79 -2.71 -1.26
CA VAL A 68 -12.12 -2.75 -0.62
C VAL A 68 -13.20 -2.13 -1.52
N GLU A 69 -12.82 -1.13 -2.32
CA GLU A 69 -13.73 -0.36 -3.17
C GLU A 69 -13.41 -0.56 -4.66
N ARG A 70 -14.41 -0.37 -5.53
CA ARG A 70 -14.25 -0.54 -6.98
C ARG A 70 -13.28 0.49 -7.57
N ASP A 71 -13.37 1.72 -7.10
CA ASP A 71 -12.32 2.70 -7.27
C ASP A 71 -11.32 2.51 -6.13
N HIS A 72 -10.15 1.97 -6.45
CA HIS A 72 -9.18 1.53 -5.45
C HIS A 72 -8.71 2.67 -4.53
N GLU A 73 -8.63 3.91 -5.01
CA GLU A 73 -8.21 5.06 -4.20
C GLU A 73 -9.30 5.60 -3.26
N SER A 74 -10.54 5.15 -3.42
CA SER A 74 -11.68 5.57 -2.59
C SER A 74 -11.73 4.87 -1.22
N GLY A 75 -10.92 3.82 -1.00
CA GLY A 75 -10.84 3.08 0.26
C GLY A 75 -9.44 2.51 0.53
N PRO A 76 -9.28 1.64 1.54
CA PRO A 76 -8.04 0.90 1.73
C PRO A 76 -7.78 -0.07 0.58
N PHE A 77 -6.52 -0.15 0.14
CA PHE A 77 -6.10 -1.10 -0.89
C PHE A 77 -4.64 -1.53 -0.74
N PHE A 78 -4.34 -2.76 -1.11
CA PHE A 78 -2.97 -3.21 -1.36
C PHE A 78 -2.55 -2.85 -2.78
N SER A 79 -1.35 -2.34 -2.94
CA SER A 79 -0.67 -2.22 -4.23
C SER A 79 0.59 -3.08 -4.28
N PHE A 80 0.83 -3.64 -5.46
CA PHE A 80 1.97 -4.46 -5.82
C PHE A 80 2.74 -3.74 -6.92
N ILE A 81 3.98 -3.38 -6.60
CA ILE A 81 4.78 -2.46 -7.41
C ILE A 81 6.11 -3.15 -7.72
N ALA A 82 6.40 -3.35 -9.00
CA ALA A 82 7.74 -3.70 -9.45
C ALA A 82 8.56 -2.42 -9.61
N ARG A 83 9.76 -2.40 -9.01
CA ARG A 83 10.77 -1.34 -9.13
C ARG A 83 12.09 -1.97 -9.57
N PRO A 84 13.06 -1.19 -10.09
CA PRO A 84 14.39 -1.74 -10.36
C PRO A 84 14.91 -2.51 -9.13
N MET A 85 15.23 -3.79 -9.32
CA MET A 85 15.75 -4.70 -8.30
C MET A 85 14.87 -4.96 -7.06
N THR A 86 13.66 -4.40 -6.97
CA THR A 86 12.83 -4.45 -5.75
C THR A 86 11.36 -4.69 -6.10
N PHE A 87 10.69 -5.53 -5.32
CA PHE A 87 9.24 -5.63 -5.29
C PHE A 87 8.72 -4.95 -4.03
N GLU A 88 7.70 -4.10 -4.17
CA GLU A 88 7.03 -3.47 -3.03
C GLU A 88 5.59 -3.97 -2.95
N MET A 89 5.21 -4.47 -1.78
CA MET A 89 3.82 -4.63 -1.38
C MET A 89 3.47 -3.50 -0.42
N ARG A 90 2.38 -2.79 -0.66
CA ARG A 90 2.00 -1.62 0.14
C ARG A 90 0.51 -1.62 0.42
N LEU A 91 0.12 -1.57 1.70
CA LEU A 91 -1.22 -1.13 2.09
C LEU A 91 -1.28 0.39 2.00
N ASN A 92 -2.29 0.92 1.33
CA ASN A 92 -2.51 2.34 1.12
C ASN A 92 -3.86 2.72 1.73
N VAL A 93 -3.86 3.79 2.53
CA VAL A 93 -5.08 4.46 2.99
C VAL A 93 -4.92 5.94 2.72
N THR A 94 -5.47 6.40 1.60
CA THR A 94 -5.31 7.76 1.08
C THR A 94 -6.61 8.56 1.13
N ASN A 95 -7.77 7.90 1.17
CA ASN A 95 -9.06 8.59 1.24
C ASN A 95 -9.32 9.19 2.64
N ARG A 96 -9.69 10.48 2.70
CA ARG A 96 -9.96 11.22 3.95
C ARG A 96 -10.92 10.49 4.90
N LYS A 97 -12.00 9.92 4.37
CA LYS A 97 -13.01 9.21 5.17
C LYS A 97 -12.46 7.91 5.75
N ALA A 98 -11.72 7.14 4.95
CA ALA A 98 -11.09 5.91 5.41
C ALA A 98 -10.01 6.19 6.48
N ILE A 99 -9.17 7.21 6.25
CA ILE A 99 -8.18 7.70 7.22
C ILE A 99 -8.87 8.09 8.53
N GLY A 100 -9.91 8.91 8.46
CA GLY A 100 -10.66 9.36 9.64
C GLY A 100 -11.29 8.20 10.42
N ALA A 101 -11.80 7.18 9.73
CA ALA A 101 -12.34 5.99 10.38
C ALA A 101 -11.27 5.19 11.14
N ILE A 102 -10.10 4.96 10.52
CA ILE A 102 -8.98 4.25 11.15
C ILE A 102 -8.45 5.02 12.36
N LEU A 103 -8.21 6.33 12.20
CA LEU A 103 -7.67 7.15 13.27
C LEU A 103 -8.67 7.31 14.44
N SER A 104 -9.96 7.45 14.15
CA SER A 104 -10.99 7.48 15.20
C SER A 104 -11.09 6.15 15.94
N ALA A 105 -10.90 5.02 15.26
CA ALA A 105 -10.82 3.71 15.90
C ALA A 105 -9.57 3.60 16.80
N ALA A 106 -8.42 4.07 16.30
CA ALA A 106 -7.16 4.11 17.06
C ALA A 106 -7.24 5.00 18.31
N GLU A 107 -7.95 6.13 18.26
CA GLU A 107 -8.17 6.99 19.43
C GLU A 107 -9.08 6.33 20.48
N LYS A 108 -10.10 5.58 20.03
CA LYS A 108 -11.03 4.88 20.94
C LYS A 108 -10.38 3.69 21.63
N ASP A 109 -9.45 3.02 20.97
CA ASP A 109 -8.69 1.89 21.50
C ASP A 109 -7.19 2.02 21.19
N ALA A 110 -6.54 2.97 21.87
CA ALA A 110 -5.13 3.25 21.67
C ALA A 110 -4.23 2.07 22.06
N ALA A 111 -4.64 1.29 23.06
CA ALA A 111 -3.91 0.10 23.50
C ALA A 111 -3.95 -1.00 22.42
N GLY A 112 -5.13 -1.31 21.89
CA GLY A 112 -5.28 -2.28 20.79
C GLY A 112 -4.58 -1.82 19.52
N TRP A 113 -4.66 -0.52 19.18
CA TRP A 113 -3.91 0.04 18.06
C TRP A 113 -2.39 -0.15 18.20
N TYR A 114 -1.84 0.19 19.35
CA TYR A 114 -0.42 -0.03 19.64
C TYR A 114 -0.05 -1.52 19.55
N GLU A 115 -0.87 -2.42 20.10
CA GLU A 115 -0.66 -3.85 20.00
C GLU A 115 -0.64 -4.33 18.54
N HIS A 116 -1.55 -3.84 17.69
CA HIS A 116 -1.55 -4.15 16.27
C HIS A 116 -0.29 -3.66 15.56
N LEU A 117 0.17 -2.44 15.86
CA LEU A 117 1.41 -1.90 15.30
C LEU A 117 2.62 -2.73 15.73
N ASN A 118 2.71 -3.12 17.00
CA ASN A 118 3.82 -3.90 17.53
C ASN A 118 3.83 -5.36 17.04
N ASN A 119 2.68 -5.86 16.58
CA ASN A 119 2.57 -7.19 15.96
C ASN A 119 2.85 -7.18 14.44
N VAL A 120 3.12 -6.02 13.84
CA VAL A 120 3.57 -5.98 12.45
C VAL A 120 4.96 -6.61 12.36
N PRO A 121 5.19 -7.58 11.45
CA PRO A 121 6.49 -8.24 11.32
C PRO A 121 7.63 -7.29 11.01
N ASP A 122 8.85 -7.70 11.39
CA ASP A 122 10.07 -7.02 10.99
C ASP A 122 10.20 -6.91 9.46
N GLY A 123 10.79 -5.81 9.00
CA GLY A 123 10.94 -5.50 7.57
C GLY A 123 9.79 -4.71 6.95
N TRP A 124 8.68 -4.55 7.66
CA TRP A 124 7.65 -3.58 7.30
C TRP A 124 8.01 -2.17 7.77
N GLN A 125 7.59 -1.17 7.00
CA GLN A 125 7.71 0.25 7.31
C GLN A 125 6.33 0.88 7.30
N LEU A 126 5.94 1.51 8.41
CA LEU A 126 4.78 2.40 8.47
C LEU A 126 5.23 3.82 8.13
N ARG A 127 4.45 4.47 7.27
CA ARG A 127 4.59 5.88 6.94
C ARG A 127 3.25 6.56 7.11
N ILE A 128 3.18 7.55 7.99
CA ILE A 128 2.04 8.46 8.11
C ILE A 128 2.52 9.82 7.64
N GLN A 129 1.93 10.34 6.58
CA GLN A 129 2.32 11.64 6.03
C GLN A 129 1.41 12.74 6.56
N GLN A 130 1.88 13.97 6.48
CA GLN A 130 1.03 15.15 6.39
C GLN A 130 1.09 15.63 4.95
N ALA A 131 -0.04 15.61 4.27
CA ALA A 131 -0.20 16.09 2.91
C ALA A 131 -1.08 17.35 2.91
N GLN A 132 -0.70 18.34 2.13
CA GLN A 132 -1.47 19.55 1.92
C GLN A 132 -2.43 19.35 0.75
N VAL A 133 -3.68 19.76 0.94
CA VAL A 133 -4.72 19.75 -0.08
C VAL A 133 -4.90 21.17 -0.59
N GLU A 134 -4.75 21.36 -1.89
CA GLU A 134 -4.93 22.63 -2.58
C GLU A 134 -5.85 22.42 -3.78
N GLY A 135 -7.16 22.65 -3.59
CA GLY A 135 -8.17 22.32 -4.59
C GLY A 135 -8.24 20.80 -4.81
N GLU A 136 -8.02 20.37 -6.05
CA GLU A 136 -7.97 18.94 -6.42
C GLU A 136 -6.57 18.33 -6.28
N SER A 137 -5.55 19.14 -5.93
CA SER A 137 -4.17 18.67 -5.79
C SER A 137 -3.88 18.26 -4.35
N VAL A 138 -3.16 17.15 -4.20
CA VAL A 138 -2.62 16.70 -2.91
C VAL A 138 -1.10 16.62 -3.03
N SER A 139 -0.38 17.34 -2.17
CA SER A 139 1.08 17.35 -2.16
C SER A 139 1.63 16.94 -0.79
N GLN A 140 2.74 16.20 -0.78
CA GLN A 140 3.38 15.82 0.47
C GLN A 140 4.01 17.05 1.13
N TYR A 141 3.69 17.30 2.40
CA TYR A 141 4.29 18.39 3.19
C TYR A 141 5.43 17.87 4.08
N GLN A 142 5.16 16.88 4.95
CA GLN A 142 6.17 16.22 5.77
C GLN A 142 5.75 14.80 6.17
N ASP A 143 6.67 14.00 6.72
CA ASP A 143 6.33 12.74 7.36
C ASP A 143 6.02 12.99 8.85
N LEU A 144 4.84 12.57 9.32
CA LEU A 144 4.51 12.54 10.76
C LEU A 144 5.21 11.35 11.43
N PHE A 145 5.33 10.24 10.71
CA PHE A 145 6.08 9.06 11.11
C PHE A 145 6.57 8.31 9.86
N LYS A 146 7.78 7.76 9.93
CA LYS A 146 8.33 6.90 8.89
C LYS A 146 9.41 6.00 9.47
N ASP A 147 9.00 4.83 9.95
CA ASP A 147 9.92 3.82 10.48
C ASP A 147 9.23 2.44 10.56
N ASN A 148 9.94 1.44 11.08
CA ASN A 148 9.32 0.20 11.51
C ASN A 148 8.27 0.46 12.60
N PRO A 149 7.04 -0.09 12.50
CA PRO A 149 5.99 0.10 13.51
C PRO A 149 6.40 -0.29 14.94
N GLY A 150 7.25 -1.31 15.10
CA GLY A 150 7.75 -1.78 16.39
C GLY A 150 8.75 -0.84 17.06
N SER A 151 9.17 0.25 16.41
CA SER A 151 9.95 1.31 17.06
C SER A 151 9.10 2.29 17.88
N LEU A 152 7.77 2.25 17.73
CA LEU A 152 6.85 3.07 18.51
C LEU A 152 6.72 2.55 19.94
N THR A 153 6.48 3.46 20.87
CA THR A 153 6.00 3.15 22.22
C THR A 153 4.49 3.36 22.26
N ALA A 154 3.83 2.84 23.29
CA ALA A 154 2.39 3.07 23.47
C ALA A 154 2.05 4.58 23.54
N GLU A 155 2.90 5.37 24.18
CA GLU A 155 2.76 6.82 24.28
C GLU A 155 2.91 7.49 22.91
N SER A 156 3.98 7.19 22.16
CA SER A 156 4.22 7.81 20.86
C SER A 156 3.23 7.37 19.79
N ALA A 157 2.72 6.13 19.85
CA ALA A 157 1.64 5.66 18.98
C ALA A 157 0.33 6.42 19.23
N THR A 158 0.00 6.70 20.50
CA THR A 158 -1.19 7.48 20.88
C THR A 158 -1.07 8.93 20.42
N GLU A 159 0.07 9.57 20.67
CA GLU A 159 0.34 10.95 20.22
C GLU A 159 0.28 11.05 18.69
N LEU A 160 0.90 10.11 17.98
CA LEU A 160 0.89 10.05 16.52
C LEU A 160 -0.53 9.92 15.96
N ALA A 161 -1.34 9.02 16.52
CA ALA A 161 -2.73 8.83 16.09
C ALA A 161 -3.56 10.12 16.31
N GLY A 162 -3.46 10.73 17.49
CA GLY A 162 -4.19 11.97 17.80
C GLY A 162 -3.76 13.15 16.93
N ARG A 163 -2.45 13.31 16.70
CA ARG A 163 -1.94 14.34 15.79
C ARG A 163 -2.41 14.13 14.36
N ALA A 164 -2.37 12.88 13.87
CA ALA A 164 -2.84 12.55 12.54
C ALA A 164 -4.36 12.77 12.39
N ALA A 165 -5.14 12.45 13.43
CA ALA A 165 -6.59 12.62 13.46
C ALA A 165 -6.98 14.09 13.42
N TYR A 166 -6.33 14.90 14.27
CA TYR A 166 -6.50 16.36 14.30
C TYR A 166 -6.26 16.96 12.90
N LEU A 167 -5.12 16.66 12.29
CA LEU A 167 -4.78 17.17 10.95
C LEU A 167 -5.78 16.69 9.89
N ASN A 168 -6.20 15.42 9.91
CA ASN A 168 -7.20 14.92 8.95
C ASN A 168 -8.60 15.55 9.11
N SER A 169 -8.85 16.22 10.24
CA SER A 169 -10.12 16.90 10.53
C SER A 169 -10.12 18.40 10.23
N GLU A 170 -8.96 19.05 10.09
CA GLU A 170 -8.84 20.50 9.86
C GLU A 170 -9.24 20.90 8.44
N ASP A 171 -10.42 21.56 8.31
CA ASP A 171 -10.89 22.43 7.21
C ASP A 171 -10.43 22.04 5.80
N ASP A 172 -10.47 20.75 5.49
CA ASP A 172 -10.00 20.12 4.25
C ASP A 172 -8.55 20.41 3.83
N LYS A 173 -7.80 21.22 4.59
CA LYS A 173 -6.45 21.68 4.25
C LYS A 173 -5.42 20.56 4.32
N TRP A 174 -5.57 19.66 5.29
CA TRP A 174 -4.59 18.61 5.55
C TRP A 174 -5.20 17.24 5.37
N LEU A 175 -4.41 16.30 4.89
CA LEU A 175 -4.73 14.89 4.76
C LEU A 175 -3.58 14.09 5.38
N THR A 176 -3.88 13.00 6.09
CA THR A 176 -2.84 12.19 6.75
C THR A 176 -2.78 10.77 6.22
N PRO A 177 -2.37 10.57 4.96
CA PRO A 177 -2.40 9.24 4.35
C PRO A 177 -1.44 8.29 5.06
N LEU A 178 -1.90 7.04 5.20
CA LEU A 178 -1.17 5.95 5.85
C LEU A 178 -0.70 4.95 4.81
N PHE A 179 0.56 4.53 4.95
CA PHE A 179 1.17 3.51 4.10
C PHE A 179 1.88 2.49 4.96
N LEU A 180 1.59 1.21 4.78
CA LEU A 180 2.36 0.13 5.38
C LEU A 180 3.04 -0.64 4.24
N THR A 181 4.37 -0.54 4.15
CA THR A 181 5.15 -1.03 3.01
C THR A 181 6.07 -2.17 3.43
N TYR A 182 6.05 -3.25 2.67
CA TYR A 182 7.04 -4.32 2.70
C TYR A 182 7.83 -4.33 1.40
N LYS A 183 9.16 -4.38 1.50
CA LYS A 183 10.06 -4.39 0.33
C LYS A 183 10.84 -5.69 0.31
N MET A 184 10.82 -6.35 -0.84
CA MET A 184 11.57 -7.57 -1.08
C MET A 184 12.57 -7.38 -2.22
N PRO A 185 13.79 -7.93 -2.11
CA PRO A 185 14.68 -8.03 -3.25
C PRO A 185 14.01 -8.81 -4.39
N SER A 186 14.13 -8.29 -5.60
CA SER A 186 13.62 -8.95 -6.82
C SER A 186 14.05 -10.41 -6.97
N GLU A 187 15.30 -10.73 -6.61
CA GLU A 187 15.83 -12.09 -6.63
C GLU A 187 15.03 -13.05 -5.75
N SER A 188 14.65 -12.60 -4.55
CA SER A 188 13.83 -13.40 -3.64
C SER A 188 12.45 -13.67 -4.24
N VAL A 189 11.84 -12.67 -4.87
CA VAL A 189 10.52 -12.78 -5.48
C VAL A 189 10.54 -13.65 -6.75
N ALA A 190 11.61 -13.57 -7.54
CA ALA A 190 11.80 -14.39 -8.74
C ALA A 190 11.91 -15.89 -8.44
N THR A 191 12.22 -16.26 -7.19
CA THR A 191 12.24 -17.66 -6.73
C THR A 191 10.91 -18.16 -6.16
N MET A 192 9.88 -17.30 -6.05
CA MET A 192 8.56 -17.66 -5.49
C MET A 192 7.60 -18.31 -6.51
N GLY A 193 8.15 -19.03 -7.49
CA GLY A 193 7.38 -19.76 -8.51
C GLY A 193 6.74 -21.04 -7.99
#